data_AF-A0A7W0SA60-F1
#
_entry.id   AF-A0A7W0SA60-F1
#
_cell.length_a   1.000
_cell.length_b   1.000
_cell.length_c   1.000
_cell.angle_alpha   90.00
_cell.angle_beta   90.00
_cell.angle_gamma   90.00
#
_symmetry.space_group_name_H-M   'P 1'
#
loop_
_entity.id
_entity.type
_entity.pdbx_description
1 polymer ?
#
loop_
_entity_poly.entity_id
_entity_poly.type
_entity_poly.pdbx_seq_one_letter_code
_entity_poly.pdbx_strand_id
1 'polypeptide(L)'
;MHDSLIATDDQLGVILRSLDRIVGRGKWAVVLTADHGQQPDASDVAGYGIDPGEIAADIDERFGPITRAVWPTEVFLFDDVMEERGVTVGEVADFLANYRVADNTIRPDTKLLGAGEFEADDKLFAMAIPARLLPALSCKP
;
A
#
# COMPACT_ATOMS: atom_id res chain seq x y z
N MET A 1 0.50 -19.52 -1.69
CA MET A 1 1.56 -19.21 -0.70
C MET A 1 2.02 -20.44 0.10
N HIS A 2 1.12 -21.35 0.46
CA HIS A 2 1.42 -22.56 1.24
C HIS A 2 2.60 -23.39 0.68
N ASP A 3 2.55 -23.76 -0.60
CA ASP A 3 3.59 -24.60 -1.22
C ASP A 3 4.98 -23.94 -1.18
N SER A 4 5.04 -22.62 -1.34
CA SER A 4 6.29 -21.86 -1.27
C SER A 4 6.89 -21.93 0.13
N LEU A 5 6.08 -21.84 1.19
CA LEU A 5 6.56 -21.95 2.57
C LEU A 5 7.10 -23.34 2.89
N ILE A 6 6.42 -24.40 2.42
CA ILE A 6 6.91 -25.78 2.56
C ILE A 6 8.27 -25.92 1.87
N ALA A 7 8.39 -25.43 0.63
CA ALA A 7 9.64 -25.48 -0.10
C ALA A 7 10.76 -24.68 0.60
N THR A 8 10.44 -23.50 1.16
CA THR A 8 11.40 -22.71 1.93
C THR A 8 11.88 -23.44 3.19
N ASP A 9 10.99 -24.09 3.94
CA ASP A 9 11.35 -24.89 5.12
C ASP A 9 12.27 -26.06 4.75
N ASP A 10 11.92 -26.78 3.67
CA ASP A 10 12.75 -27.87 3.15
C ASP A 10 14.16 -27.40 2.79
N GLN A 11 14.27 -26.27 2.08
CA GLN A 11 15.57 -25.70 1.71
C GLN A 11 16.35 -25.16 2.90
N LEU A 12 15.68 -24.55 3.88
CA LEU A 12 16.32 -24.16 5.14
C LEU A 12 16.95 -25.39 5.80
N GLY A 13 16.22 -26.50 5.89
CA GLY A 13 16.73 -27.76 6.41
C GLY A 13 17.98 -28.27 5.67
N VAL A 14 18.04 -28.13 4.34
CA VAL A 14 19.23 -28.48 3.53
C VAL A 14 20.42 -27.61 3.89
N ILE A 15 20.21 -26.30 4.08
CA ILE A 15 21.25 -25.35 4.48
C ILE A 15 21.81 -25.72 5.87
N LEU A 16 20.94 -25.93 6.86
CA LEU A 16 21.38 -26.24 8.24
C LEU A 16 22.18 -27.55 8.29
N ARG A 17 21.73 -28.60 7.58
CA ARG A 17 22.48 -29.86 7.46
C ARG A 17 23.84 -29.68 6.78
N SER A 18 23.92 -28.77 5.81
CA SER A 18 25.18 -28.46 5.14
C SER A 18 26.15 -27.71 6.06
N LEU A 19 25.66 -26.78 6.88
CA LEU A 19 26.45 -26.08 7.90
C LEU A 19 26.97 -27.05 8.97
N ASP A 20 26.14 -27.98 9.44
CA ASP A 20 26.56 -29.03 10.37
C ASP A 20 27.71 -29.88 9.80
N ARG A 21 27.70 -30.17 8.49
CA ARG A 21 28.75 -30.95 7.82
C ARG A 21 30.02 -30.15 7.52
N ILE A 22 29.88 -28.90 7.05
CA ILE A 22 31.00 -28.10 6.51
C ILE A 22 31.70 -27.34 7.63
N VAL A 23 30.95 -26.70 8.52
CA VAL A 23 31.50 -25.88 9.62
C VAL A 23 31.67 -26.71 10.88
N GLY A 24 30.79 -27.69 11.08
CA GLY A 24 30.71 -28.52 12.27
C GLY A 24 29.59 -28.06 13.20
N ARG A 25 28.80 -29.02 13.67
CA ARG A 25 27.69 -28.76 14.62
C ARG A 25 28.18 -27.98 15.85
N GLY A 26 27.41 -26.96 16.24
CA GLY A 26 27.72 -26.08 17.38
C GLY A 26 28.78 -25.01 17.11
N LYS A 27 29.32 -24.94 15.88
CA LYS A 27 30.31 -23.93 15.47
C LYS A 27 29.74 -22.85 14.55
N TRP A 28 28.42 -22.80 14.39
CA TRP A 28 27.72 -21.83 13.57
C TRP A 28 26.44 -21.38 14.27
N ALA A 29 25.94 -20.20 13.87
CA ALA A 29 24.64 -19.67 14.27
C ALA A 29 23.91 -19.15 13.03
N VAL A 30 22.59 -19.25 13.02
CA VAL A 30 21.71 -18.66 12.01
C VAL A 30 20.76 -17.70 12.71
N VAL A 31 20.62 -16.51 12.15
CA VAL A 31 19.57 -15.55 12.52
C VAL A 31 18.58 -15.54 11.36
N LEU A 32 17.37 -16.03 11.61
CA LEU A 32 16.27 -16.00 10.64
C LEU A 32 15.38 -14.82 10.98
N THR A 33 15.15 -13.96 10.00
CA THR A 33 14.29 -12.77 10.12
C THR A 33 13.40 -12.66 8.89
N ALA A 34 12.35 -11.85 9.01
CA ALA A 34 11.63 -11.28 7.88
C ALA A 34 11.83 -9.77 7.89
N ASP A 35 11.87 -9.15 6.71
CA ASP A 35 11.86 -7.71 6.51
C ASP A 35 10.43 -7.14 6.58
N HIS A 36 9.43 -7.96 6.27
CA HIS A 36 8.02 -7.60 6.36
C HIS A 36 7.09 -8.81 6.58
N GLY A 37 5.82 -8.53 6.87
CA GLY A 37 4.76 -9.54 6.93
C GLY A 37 4.19 -9.88 5.55
N GLN A 38 3.09 -10.64 5.53
CA GLN A 38 2.27 -10.86 4.34
C GLN A 38 0.88 -10.33 4.63
N GLN A 39 0.28 -9.64 3.66
CA GLN A 39 -1.10 -9.17 3.78
C GLN A 39 -2.05 -10.36 3.58
N PRO A 40 -3.07 -10.54 4.43
CA PRO A 40 -4.10 -11.57 4.22
C PRO A 40 -4.90 -11.33 2.94
N ASP A 41 -5.62 -12.35 2.49
CA ASP A 41 -6.59 -12.19 1.41
C ASP A 41 -7.68 -11.20 1.84
N ALA A 42 -8.15 -10.35 0.92
CA ALA A 42 -9.09 -9.27 1.25
C ALA A 42 -10.38 -9.79 1.90
N SER A 43 -10.86 -10.97 1.49
CA SER A 43 -12.03 -11.62 2.07
C SER A 43 -11.87 -12.01 3.53
N ASP A 44 -10.63 -12.26 3.97
CA ASP A 44 -10.35 -12.69 5.35
C ASP A 44 -10.29 -11.51 6.32
N VAL A 45 -10.10 -10.29 5.81
CA VAL A 45 -9.97 -9.06 6.59
C VAL A 45 -10.99 -7.99 6.22
N ALA A 46 -12.00 -8.33 5.43
CA ALA A 46 -13.00 -7.39 4.92
C ALA A 46 -12.35 -6.16 4.24
N GLY A 47 -11.27 -6.37 3.48
CA GLY A 47 -10.49 -5.31 2.85
C GLY A 47 -11.11 -4.79 1.55
N TYR A 48 -10.84 -3.54 1.19
CA TYR A 48 -11.24 -2.96 -0.10
C TYR A 48 -10.03 -2.85 -1.04
N GLY A 49 -10.20 -3.25 -2.30
CA GLY A 49 -9.18 -3.10 -3.34
C GLY A 49 -9.21 -1.68 -3.92
N ILE A 50 -8.19 -0.88 -3.61
CA ILE A 50 -8.04 0.48 -4.14
C ILE A 50 -7.41 0.43 -5.53
N ASP A 51 -8.04 1.09 -6.51
CA ASP A 51 -7.51 1.25 -7.86
C ASP A 51 -6.64 2.52 -7.95
N PRO A 52 -5.31 2.40 -8.06
CA PRO A 52 -4.42 3.55 -8.17
C PRO A 52 -4.56 4.29 -9.50
N GLY A 53 -5.11 3.63 -10.54
CA GLY A 53 -5.33 4.23 -11.85
C GLY A 53 -6.46 5.27 -11.82
N GLU A 54 -7.56 4.95 -11.15
CA GLU A 54 -8.69 5.89 -10.96
C GLU A 54 -8.25 7.10 -10.11
N ILE A 55 -7.47 6.88 -9.04
CA ILE A 55 -6.91 7.99 -8.24
C ILE A 55 -6.07 8.91 -9.11
N ALA A 56 -5.16 8.37 -9.91
CA ALA A 56 -4.32 9.17 -10.79
C ALA A 56 -5.14 9.94 -11.83
N ALA A 57 -6.12 9.26 -12.45
CA ALA A 57 -7.01 9.85 -13.44
C ALA A 57 -7.82 11.02 -12.85
N ASP A 58 -8.39 10.85 -11.66
CA ASP A 58 -9.24 11.86 -11.04
C ASP A 58 -8.44 13.05 -10.51
N ILE A 59 -7.23 12.83 -9.99
CA ILE A 59 -6.30 13.91 -9.67
C ILE A 59 -5.99 14.70 -10.94
N ASP A 60 -5.65 14.00 -12.03
CA ASP A 60 -5.24 14.66 -13.27
C ASP A 60 -6.39 15.35 -14.00
N GLU A 61 -7.61 14.82 -13.90
CA GLU A 61 -8.82 15.49 -14.38
C GLU A 61 -9.08 16.77 -13.59
N ARG A 62 -8.91 16.72 -12.26
CA ARG A 62 -9.20 17.85 -11.38
C ARG A 62 -8.17 18.97 -11.46
N PHE A 63 -6.88 18.61 -11.52
CA PHE A 63 -5.76 19.54 -11.32
C PHE A 63 -4.86 19.67 -12.56
N GLY A 64 -5.10 18.90 -13.62
CA GLY A 64 -4.19 18.73 -14.75
C GLY A 64 -3.16 17.62 -14.47
N PRO A 65 -2.28 17.28 -15.44
CA PRO A 65 -1.38 16.12 -15.40
C PRO A 65 -0.22 16.30 -14.40
N ILE A 66 -0.56 16.43 -13.11
CA ILE A 66 0.36 16.66 -12.00
C ILE A 66 0.77 15.33 -11.35
N THR A 67 0.10 14.22 -11.65
CA THR A 67 0.37 12.92 -11.04
C THR A 67 1.61 12.27 -11.67
N ARG A 68 2.59 11.96 -10.84
CA ARG A 68 3.79 11.21 -11.24
C ARG A 68 3.64 9.72 -11.01
N ALA A 69 3.12 9.32 -9.85
CA ALA A 69 2.87 7.94 -9.51
C ALA A 69 1.89 7.84 -8.33
N VAL A 70 1.08 6.78 -8.30
CA VAL A 70 0.24 6.42 -7.15
C VAL A 70 0.70 5.04 -6.66
N TRP A 71 1.15 5.00 -5.41
CA TRP A 71 1.60 3.80 -4.69
C TRP A 71 0.60 3.51 -3.55
N PRO A 72 0.66 2.31 -2.93
CA PRO A 72 -0.32 1.92 -1.91
C PRO A 72 -0.49 2.92 -0.74
N THR A 73 0.57 3.64 -0.37
CA THR A 73 0.56 4.59 0.76
C THR A 73 0.92 6.02 0.38
N GLU A 74 1.35 6.28 -0.86
CA GLU A 74 1.82 7.60 -1.31
C GLU A 74 1.31 7.96 -2.70
N VAL A 75 1.08 9.26 -2.89
CA VAL A 75 0.93 9.87 -4.22
C VAL A 75 2.12 10.80 -4.45
N PHE A 76 2.80 10.60 -5.57
CA PHE A 76 3.91 11.43 -6.02
C PHE A 76 3.41 12.39 -7.09
N LEU A 77 3.80 13.66 -6.98
CA LEU A 77 3.35 14.75 -7.85
C LEU A 77 4.54 15.40 -8.57
N PHE A 78 4.29 16.04 -9.71
CA PHE A 78 5.26 16.84 -10.45
C PHE A 78 5.28 18.28 -9.93
N ASP A 79 6.27 18.62 -9.12
CA ASP A 79 6.38 19.95 -8.48
C ASP A 79 6.39 21.12 -9.49
N ASP A 80 7.06 20.94 -10.63
CA ASP A 80 7.14 21.93 -11.71
C ASP A 80 5.77 22.16 -12.38
N VAL A 81 5.04 21.08 -12.69
CA VAL A 81 3.71 21.16 -13.29
C VAL A 81 2.69 21.76 -12.30
N MET A 82 2.83 21.47 -11.01
CA MET A 82 2.01 22.07 -9.97
C MET A 82 2.26 23.57 -9.82
N GLU A 83 3.52 23.99 -9.85
CA GLU A 83 3.90 25.41 -9.78
C GLU A 83 3.33 26.21 -10.96
N GLU A 84 3.46 25.68 -12.19
CA GLU A 84 2.89 26.29 -13.40
C GLU A 84 1.36 26.45 -13.34
N ARG A 85 0.69 25.55 -12.63
CA ARG A 85 -0.77 25.51 -12.50
C ARG A 85 -1.30 26.20 -11.25
N GLY A 86 -0.41 26.63 -10.35
CA GLY A 86 -0.79 27.19 -9.06
C GLY A 86 -1.52 26.20 -8.14
N VAL A 87 -1.26 24.90 -8.27
CA VAL A 87 -1.84 23.84 -7.44
C VAL A 87 -0.90 23.52 -6.29
N THR A 88 -1.43 23.30 -5.11
CA THR A 88 -0.67 22.95 -3.91
C THR A 88 -0.89 21.50 -3.50
N VAL A 89 0.11 20.89 -2.84
CA VAL A 89 -0.03 19.54 -2.26
C VAL A 89 -1.16 19.48 -1.23
N GLY A 90 -1.47 20.61 -0.59
CA GLY A 90 -2.58 20.71 0.35
C GLY A 90 -3.95 20.52 -0.32
N GLU A 91 -4.15 21.08 -1.51
CA GLU A 91 -5.39 20.93 -2.27
C GLU A 91 -5.57 19.50 -2.78
N VAL A 92 -4.49 18.86 -3.24
CA VAL A 92 -4.53 17.43 -3.63
C VAL A 92 -4.83 16.55 -2.41
N ALA A 93 -4.21 16.84 -1.26
CA ALA A 93 -4.49 16.10 -0.03
C ALA A 93 -5.94 16.29 0.45
N ASP A 94 -6.49 17.50 0.38
CA ASP A 94 -7.89 17.76 0.76
C ASP A 94 -8.88 17.09 -0.20
N PHE A 95 -8.57 17.06 -1.49
CA PHE A 95 -9.32 16.27 -2.47
C PHE A 95 -9.34 14.79 -2.10
N LEU A 96 -8.18 14.18 -1.87
CA LEU A 96 -8.08 12.76 -1.50
C LEU A 96 -8.70 12.45 -0.13
N ALA A 97 -8.63 13.38 0.82
CA ALA A 97 -9.25 13.22 2.15
C ALA A 97 -10.79 13.18 2.09
N ASN A 98 -11.39 13.58 0.97
CA ASN A 98 -12.83 13.54 0.73
C ASN A 98 -13.25 12.55 -0.37
N TYR A 99 -12.29 11.82 -0.93
CA TYR A 99 -12.49 10.82 -1.99
C TYR A 99 -13.24 9.59 -1.46
N ARG A 100 -14.19 9.08 -2.24
CA ARG A 100 -15.16 8.05 -1.84
C ARG A 100 -14.94 6.73 -2.53
N VAL A 101 -15.51 5.68 -1.95
CA VAL A 101 -15.54 4.34 -2.54
C VAL A 101 -16.14 4.37 -3.95
N ALA A 102 -17.21 5.14 -4.16
CA ALA A 102 -17.84 5.31 -5.47
C ALA A 102 -16.95 6.01 -6.50
N ASP A 103 -16.06 6.91 -6.06
CA ASP A 103 -15.18 7.65 -6.97
C ASP A 103 -14.10 6.73 -7.55
N ASN A 104 -13.65 5.73 -6.78
CA ASN A 104 -12.55 4.83 -7.16
C ASN A 104 -12.94 3.71 -8.15
N THR A 105 -14.07 3.84 -8.84
CA THR A 105 -14.57 2.81 -9.73
C THR A 105 -15.59 3.31 -10.74
N ILE A 106 -15.33 3.03 -12.02
CA ILE A 106 -16.29 3.26 -13.12
C ILE A 106 -17.55 2.37 -12.99
N ARG A 107 -17.51 1.28 -12.20
CA ARG A 107 -18.65 0.38 -11.92
C ARG A 107 -18.69 -0.03 -10.44
N PRO A 108 -19.29 0.80 -9.56
CA PRO A 108 -19.31 0.58 -8.12
C PRO A 108 -19.93 -0.74 -7.69
N ASP A 109 -20.94 -1.20 -8.43
CA ASP A 109 -21.65 -2.46 -8.21
C ASP A 109 -20.81 -3.72 -8.44
N THR A 110 -19.74 -3.63 -9.25
CA THR A 110 -18.98 -4.79 -9.73
C THR A 110 -17.73 -5.06 -8.89
N LYS A 111 -17.10 -4.01 -8.33
CA LYS A 111 -15.83 -4.12 -7.58
C LYS A 111 -16.00 -4.39 -6.07
N LEU A 112 -17.22 -4.27 -5.52
CA LEU A 112 -17.51 -4.59 -4.10
C LEU A 112 -17.59 -6.10 -3.81
N LEU A 113 -17.57 -6.96 -4.83
CA LEU A 113 -17.57 -8.42 -4.64
C LEU A 113 -16.29 -8.89 -3.95
N GLY A 114 -16.39 -9.23 -2.66
CA GLY A 114 -15.27 -9.67 -1.84
C GLY A 114 -14.58 -8.55 -1.06
N ALA A 115 -15.04 -7.30 -1.23
CA ALA A 115 -14.73 -6.24 -0.30
C ALA A 115 -15.57 -6.41 0.98
N GLY A 116 -15.13 -5.83 2.09
CA GLY A 116 -15.93 -5.75 3.31
C GLY A 116 -17.27 -5.03 3.12
N GLU A 117 -17.97 -4.75 4.23
CA GLU A 117 -19.17 -3.91 4.22
C GLU A 117 -18.76 -2.43 4.02
N PHE A 118 -18.65 -2.00 2.76
CA PHE A 118 -18.38 -0.61 2.38
C PHE A 118 -19.53 -0.06 1.57
N GLU A 119 -20.00 1.13 1.95
CA GLU A 119 -21.00 1.89 1.23
C GLU A 119 -20.35 2.80 0.18
N ALA A 120 -21.11 3.15 -0.85
CA ALA A 120 -20.64 3.99 -1.94
C ALA A 120 -20.13 5.38 -1.47
N ASP A 121 -20.71 5.92 -0.40
CA ASP A 121 -20.38 7.24 0.16
C ASP A 121 -19.32 7.20 1.28
N ASP A 122 -18.81 6.02 1.62
CA ASP A 122 -17.72 5.88 2.57
C ASP A 122 -16.45 6.57 2.05
N LYS A 123 -15.67 7.15 2.97
CA LYS A 123 -14.35 7.67 2.63
C LYS A 123 -13.44 6.51 2.26
N LEU A 124 -12.78 6.61 1.10
CA LEU A 124 -11.77 5.64 0.71
C LEU A 124 -10.54 5.71 1.61
N PHE A 125 -10.18 6.94 2.02
CA PHE A 125 -9.05 7.20 2.91
C PHE A 125 -9.52 7.79 4.23
N ALA A 126 -9.06 7.19 5.33
CA ALA A 126 -9.23 7.80 6.65
C ALA A 126 -8.47 9.15 6.76
N MET A 127 -7.38 9.29 6.02
CA MET A 127 -6.54 10.49 6.01
C MET A 127 -5.70 10.56 4.72
N ALA A 128 -5.59 11.76 4.15
CA ALA A 128 -4.59 12.12 3.15
C ALA A 128 -3.94 13.43 3.59
N ILE A 129 -2.62 13.47 3.68
CA ILE A 129 -1.89 14.62 4.21
C ILE A 129 -0.60 14.89 3.43
N PRO A 130 -0.17 16.16 3.30
CA PRO A 130 1.14 16.47 2.77
C PRO A 130 2.25 15.82 3.61
N ALA A 131 3.18 15.11 2.97
CA ALA A 131 4.25 14.37 3.66
C ALA A 131 5.08 15.25 4.61
N ARG A 132 5.24 16.55 4.30
CA ARG A 132 5.93 17.52 5.17
C ARG A 132 5.30 17.70 6.57
N LEU A 133 4.04 17.32 6.74
CA LEU A 133 3.33 17.39 8.02
C LEU A 133 3.50 16.12 8.86
N LEU A 134 3.98 15.01 8.29
CA LEU A 134 4.17 13.74 9.00
C LEU A 134 5.03 13.90 10.28
N PRO A 135 6.16 14.65 10.28
CA PRO A 135 6.95 14.81 11.50
C PRO A 135 6.24 15.57 12.63
N ALA A 136 5.18 16.32 12.32
CA ALA A 136 4.40 17.07 13.30
C ALA A 136 3.25 16.25 13.90
N LEU A 137 2.95 15.06 13.35
CA LEU A 137 1.96 14.17 13.93
C LEU A 137 2.54 13.46 15.16
N SER A 138 1.86 13.60 16.30
CA SER A 138 2.15 12.76 17.46
C SER A 138 1.22 11.55 17.44
N CYS A 139 1.78 10.35 17.37
CA CYS A 139 1.05 9.15 17.77
C CYS A 139 0.90 9.21 19.30
N LYS A 140 -0.24 9.70 19.79
CA LYS A 140 -0.57 9.50 21.20
C LYS A 140 -0.96 8.03 21.39
N PRO A 141 -0.45 7.37 22.45
CA PRO A 141 -0.86 6.02 22.79
C PRO A 141 -2.35 5.94 23.16
#